data_AF-A0A9C8UI24-F1
#
_entry.id   AF-A0A9C8UI24-F1
#
_cell.length_a   1.000
_cell.length_b   1.000
_cell.length_c   1.000
_cell.angle_alpha   90.00
_cell.angle_beta   90.00
_cell.angle_gamma   90.00
#
_symmetry.space_group_name_H-M   'P 1'
#
loop_
_entity.id
_entity.type
_entity.pdbx_description
1 polymer ?
#
loop_
_entity_poly.entity_id
_entity_poly.type
_entity_poly.pdbx_seq_one_letter_code
_entity_poly.pdbx_strand_id
1 'polypeptide(L)'
;MNKLTNFSSQRPKRRLPLPSFGIDINFCRNPHCGFFTEPPDPYDNRGKSSAKVKSNHPRGTVIGSGDEKTFKCGACGQSSIIKNNGAVVEEYRRLRVRFQPEAPRDFCPSQACDSHQKQLSLHPELYRKSGRTAKGTQRWKCKACLTSFTVGSRITRQHRSNANREVLWMITNGVPISKICDFTGLCPRDVYRKIDFIYDRVVDITARREGTFDKVDWNTVGRRFATDSQTLHLNWPNKKTRAQIAVQHLCTAHANTGYIMAAHLGLDPSIELPEVEAAMTSAGDFSKPRAFRSQARVWSETEFKAYVDKITRHVAIHPMEAPDVDLDLQLPHRGAMIRQDVMQLAHAFLLRRFLGKGDERFIFVLDADSGLALSFVSAFAKWIKQERADVIVVNFDKNQSNDQRYMLVNEGQEARTLATGISRSKWNAFTKKEKDDHTDVVIEGLLQGHLINEAFAWPFHTKSEPHRRIRILTDRDSMAPDRRARLMRLATLRSVDAYFHKVRSNIRFAARPAHTPSGNGRTWDRHYLYNPETMAKIIEIYRFTHNWMGSSKTKKTPAMKLGLARGKMRPNEFFE
;
A
#
# COMPACT_ATOMS: atom_id res chain seq x y z
N MET A 1 -63.25 18.17 9.63
CA MET A 1 -62.25 17.93 8.55
C MET A 1 -60.86 18.22 9.10
N ASN A 2 -60.02 17.18 9.16
CA ASN A 2 -58.74 17.16 9.84
C ASN A 2 -57.71 18.13 9.22
N LYS A 3 -57.14 19.02 10.05
CA LYS A 3 -55.87 19.68 9.75
C LYS A 3 -54.76 18.64 9.80
N LEU A 4 -54.30 18.19 8.64
CA LEU A 4 -53.06 17.44 8.51
C LEU A 4 -51.90 18.34 8.93
N THR A 5 -51.43 18.16 10.17
CA THR A 5 -50.15 18.71 10.63
C THR A 5 -49.02 18.07 9.83
N ASN A 6 -48.36 18.85 8.99
CA ASN A 6 -47.10 18.50 8.35
C ASN A 6 -46.00 18.35 9.43
N PHE A 7 -45.93 17.18 10.06
CA PHE A 7 -44.72 16.76 10.77
C PHE A 7 -43.65 16.39 9.74
N SER A 8 -43.06 17.40 9.10
CA SER A 8 -41.75 17.24 8.46
C SER A 8 -40.72 17.08 9.58
N SER A 9 -40.52 15.84 10.03
CA SER A 9 -39.40 15.52 10.90
C SER A 9 -38.11 15.82 10.12
N GLN A 10 -37.43 16.92 10.44
CA GLN A 10 -36.12 17.23 9.87
C GLN A 10 -35.21 16.01 10.05
N ARG A 11 -34.73 15.45 8.93
CA ARG A 11 -33.82 14.31 8.97
C ARG A 11 -32.62 14.65 9.87
N PRO A 12 -32.24 13.77 10.81
CA PRO A 12 -31.17 14.09 11.74
C PRO A 12 -29.85 14.32 11.00
N LYS A 13 -29.29 15.53 11.16
CA LYS A 13 -28.03 15.94 10.52
C LYS A 13 -26.88 15.07 11.03
N ARG A 14 -26.14 14.42 10.14
CA ARG A 14 -24.98 13.61 10.51
C ARG A 14 -23.73 14.48 10.69
N ARG A 15 -22.94 14.18 11.71
CA ARG A 15 -21.62 14.75 11.97
C ARG A 15 -20.46 13.79 11.63
N LEU A 16 -20.76 12.51 11.40
CA LEU A 16 -19.84 11.47 10.92
C LEU A 16 -20.37 10.80 9.64
N PRO A 17 -19.49 10.32 8.74
CA PRO A 17 -19.90 9.65 7.52
C PRO A 17 -20.64 8.34 7.81
N LEU A 18 -21.29 7.79 6.80
CA LEU A 18 -21.93 6.48 6.90
C LEU A 18 -20.87 5.38 6.89
N PRO A 19 -21.05 4.28 7.65
CA PRO A 19 -20.30 3.05 7.41
C PRO A 19 -20.47 2.59 5.96
N SER A 20 -19.43 1.98 5.39
CA SER A 20 -19.48 1.43 4.03
C SER A 20 -18.87 0.03 4.02
N PHE A 21 -19.57 -0.95 3.44
CA PHE A 21 -19.10 -2.34 3.34
C PHE A 21 -18.58 -2.93 4.68
N GLY A 22 -19.29 -2.63 5.79
CA GLY A 22 -18.90 -3.07 7.14
C GLY A 22 -17.64 -2.39 7.71
N ILE A 23 -17.11 -1.37 7.02
CA ILE A 23 -16.00 -0.54 7.46
C ILE A 23 -16.54 0.77 8.03
N ASP A 24 -16.17 1.02 9.28
CA ASP A 24 -16.28 2.34 9.92
C ASP A 24 -15.02 2.59 10.75
N ILE A 25 -14.33 3.69 10.46
CA ILE A 25 -12.99 3.99 11.01
C ILE A 25 -12.97 5.30 11.82
N ASN A 26 -14.13 5.93 12.01
CA ASN A 26 -14.28 7.21 12.69
C ASN A 26 -14.64 7.05 14.17
N PHE A 27 -13.88 6.21 14.88
CA PHE A 27 -14.03 5.95 16.32
C PHE A 27 -12.76 6.38 17.09
N CYS A 28 -12.73 6.19 18.41
CA CYS A 28 -11.53 6.45 19.21
C CYS A 28 -10.41 5.48 18.80
N ARG A 29 -9.32 5.99 18.20
CA ARG A 29 -8.19 5.18 17.71
C ARG A 29 -7.06 5.02 18.73
N ASN A 30 -7.36 5.20 20.00
CA ASN A 30 -6.44 4.95 21.10
C ASN A 30 -6.65 3.52 21.63
N PRO A 31 -5.71 2.57 21.45
CA PRO A 31 -5.87 1.21 21.97
C PRO A 31 -6.04 1.12 23.49
N HIS A 32 -5.60 2.13 24.25
CA HIS A 32 -5.70 2.16 25.72
C HIS A 32 -6.99 2.82 26.22
N CYS A 33 -7.87 3.29 25.34
CA CYS A 33 -9.10 3.96 25.74
C CYS A 33 -10.25 2.96 25.91
N GLY A 34 -11.06 3.11 26.96
CA GLY A 34 -12.28 2.29 27.14
C GLY A 34 -13.31 2.40 26.01
N PHE A 35 -13.27 3.47 25.20
CA PHE A 35 -14.08 3.62 23.99
C PHE A 35 -13.35 3.21 22.70
N PHE A 36 -12.21 2.53 22.80
CA PHE A 36 -11.55 1.95 21.64
C PHE A 36 -12.50 1.00 20.91
N THR A 37 -12.58 1.09 19.59
CA THR A 37 -13.48 0.32 18.70
C THR A 37 -14.98 0.67 18.81
N GLU A 38 -15.39 1.46 19.79
CA GLU A 38 -16.80 1.81 19.99
C GLU A 38 -17.19 2.99 19.08
N PRO A 39 -18.19 2.83 18.20
CA PRO A 39 -18.61 3.89 17.31
C PRO A 39 -19.29 5.03 18.11
N PRO A 40 -18.81 6.28 17.97
CA PRO A 40 -19.44 7.44 18.60
C PRO A 40 -20.79 7.76 17.94
N ASP A 41 -21.61 8.57 18.63
CA ASP A 41 -22.89 9.02 18.07
C ASP A 41 -22.67 9.80 16.75
N PRO A 42 -23.19 9.31 15.61
CA PRO A 42 -22.93 9.91 14.32
C PRO A 42 -23.78 11.15 14.02
N TYR A 43 -24.74 11.51 14.88
CA TYR A 43 -25.67 12.61 14.65
C TYR A 43 -25.29 13.88 15.42
N ASP A 44 -25.61 15.04 14.85
CA ASP A 44 -25.54 16.32 15.52
C ASP A 44 -26.80 16.48 16.39
N ASN A 45 -26.60 16.44 17.71
CA ASN A 45 -27.67 16.55 18.69
C ASN A 45 -27.63 17.89 19.44
N ARG A 46 -26.90 18.90 18.95
CA ARG A 46 -26.94 20.26 19.51
C ARG A 46 -28.38 20.78 19.51
N GLY A 47 -28.81 21.33 20.64
CA GLY A 47 -30.16 21.88 20.83
C GLY A 47 -31.27 20.85 21.09
N LYS A 48 -30.96 19.54 21.17
CA LYS A 48 -31.95 18.51 21.55
C LYS A 48 -31.92 18.27 23.06
N SER A 49 -33.08 18.01 23.68
CA SER A 49 -33.15 17.75 25.12
C SER A 49 -32.35 16.49 25.48
N SER A 50 -31.62 16.57 26.60
CA SER A 50 -30.77 15.49 27.14
C SER A 50 -31.54 14.19 27.35
N ALA A 51 -32.85 14.26 27.60
CA ALA A 51 -33.74 13.11 27.77
C ALA A 51 -33.94 12.24 26.51
N LYS A 52 -33.69 12.78 25.30
CA LYS A 52 -33.78 12.03 24.03
C LYS A 52 -32.44 11.52 23.51
N VAL A 53 -31.34 11.83 24.21
CA VAL A 53 -29.98 11.42 23.82
C VAL A 53 -29.58 10.24 24.70
N LYS A 54 -29.34 9.06 24.08
CA LYS A 54 -28.86 7.88 24.82
C LYS A 54 -27.56 8.21 25.55
N SER A 55 -27.57 8.12 26.88
CA SER A 55 -26.41 8.41 27.75
C SER A 55 -25.19 7.53 27.49
N ASN A 56 -25.41 6.34 26.90
CA ASN A 56 -24.43 5.25 26.78
C ASN A 56 -23.57 5.27 25.51
N HIS A 57 -23.64 6.30 24.65
CA HIS A 57 -22.70 6.41 23.52
C HIS A 57 -21.40 7.09 23.96
N PRO A 58 -20.23 6.70 23.39
CA PRO A 58 -18.97 7.39 23.61
C PRO A 58 -19.16 8.90 23.35
N ARG A 59 -19.21 9.70 24.41
CA ARG A 59 -19.34 11.16 24.28
C ARG A 59 -18.04 11.65 23.65
N GLY A 60 -18.17 12.34 22.52
CA GLY A 60 -17.07 12.93 21.79
C GLY A 60 -17.57 14.08 20.96
N THR A 61 -16.68 15.00 20.62
CA THR A 61 -17.00 16.23 19.89
C THR A 61 -16.39 16.20 18.51
N VAL A 62 -17.14 16.69 17.52
CA VAL A 62 -16.61 16.93 16.18
C VAL A 62 -16.29 18.42 16.08
N ILE A 63 -15.02 18.74 15.89
CA ILE A 63 -14.48 20.11 15.80
C ILE A 63 -13.88 20.35 14.41
N GLY A 64 -13.58 21.62 14.11
CA GLY A 64 -13.00 22.02 12.83
C GLY A 64 -13.98 22.07 11.65
N SER A 65 -13.49 22.53 10.52
CA SER A 65 -14.23 22.72 9.26
C SER A 65 -13.48 22.11 8.08
N GLY A 66 -14.16 21.92 6.95
CA GLY A 66 -13.54 21.44 5.71
C GLY A 66 -12.74 20.15 5.89
N ASP A 67 -11.48 20.15 5.46
CA ASP A 67 -10.62 18.97 5.44
C ASP A 67 -9.99 18.63 6.80
N GLU A 68 -10.03 19.57 7.74
CA GLU A 68 -9.51 19.47 9.11
C GLU A 68 -10.57 19.02 10.12
N LYS A 69 -11.77 18.67 9.63
CA LYS A 69 -12.86 18.19 10.48
C LYS A 69 -12.41 16.96 11.28
N THR A 70 -12.43 17.08 12.60
CA THR A 70 -11.72 16.19 13.53
C THR A 70 -12.68 15.69 14.61
N PHE A 71 -12.61 14.39 14.89
CA PHE A 71 -13.30 13.79 16.03
C PHE A 71 -12.36 13.79 17.23
N LYS A 72 -12.82 14.32 18.37
CA LYS A 72 -12.13 14.27 19.67
C LYS A 72 -12.89 13.34 20.62
N CYS A 73 -12.21 12.32 21.12
CA CYS A 73 -12.76 11.40 22.12
C CYS A 73 -12.98 12.11 23.45
N GLY A 74 -14.14 11.94 24.08
CA GLY A 74 -14.43 12.55 25.38
C GLY A 74 -13.89 11.79 26.59
N ALA A 75 -13.39 10.56 26.42
CA ALA A 75 -12.73 9.82 27.50
C ALA A 75 -11.21 10.11 27.56
N CYS A 76 -10.48 9.82 26.49
CA CYS A 76 -9.02 9.98 26.47
C CYS A 76 -8.54 11.30 25.86
N GLY A 77 -9.44 12.15 25.35
CA GLY A 77 -9.08 13.42 24.72
C GLY A 77 -8.41 13.32 23.35
N GLN A 78 -8.02 12.12 22.89
CA GLN A 78 -7.33 11.94 21.61
C GLN A 78 -8.21 12.39 20.43
N SER A 79 -7.62 13.17 19.54
CA SER A 79 -8.26 13.73 18.37
C SER A 79 -7.75 13.08 17.09
N SER A 80 -8.62 12.94 16.10
CA SER A 80 -8.24 12.36 14.82
C SER A 80 -9.13 12.85 13.68
N ILE A 81 -8.54 13.17 12.53
CA ILE A 81 -9.26 13.68 11.35
C ILE A 81 -10.27 12.63 10.86
N ILE A 82 -11.50 13.08 10.61
CA ILE A 82 -12.59 12.23 10.12
C ILE A 82 -12.29 11.83 8.67
N LYS A 83 -12.44 10.53 8.38
CA LYS A 83 -12.11 9.90 7.11
C LYS A 83 -13.38 9.47 6.38
N ASN A 84 -13.34 9.52 5.06
CA ASN A 84 -14.44 9.06 4.23
C ASN A 84 -14.41 7.52 4.11
N ASN A 85 -15.35 6.83 4.77
CA ASN A 85 -15.44 5.37 4.74
C ASN A 85 -15.65 4.83 3.31
N GLY A 86 -16.41 5.55 2.47
CA GLY A 86 -16.66 5.17 1.07
C GLY A 86 -15.40 5.16 0.23
N ALA A 87 -14.58 6.21 0.32
CA ALA A 87 -13.31 6.31 -0.40
C ALA A 87 -12.32 5.20 -0.03
N VAL A 88 -12.27 4.82 1.26
CA VAL A 88 -11.45 3.69 1.73
C VAL A 88 -11.92 2.38 1.13
N VAL A 89 -13.24 2.15 1.08
CA VAL A 89 -13.82 0.94 0.47
C VAL A 89 -13.56 0.89 -1.03
N GLU A 90 -13.68 2.01 -1.73
CA GLU A 90 -13.39 2.12 -3.16
C GLU A 90 -11.93 1.74 -3.44
N GLU A 91 -10.97 2.31 -2.71
CA GLU A 91 -9.56 1.97 -2.87
C GLU A 91 -9.27 0.52 -2.46
N TYR A 92 -9.84 0.05 -1.35
CA TYR A 92 -9.71 -1.34 -0.93
C TYR A 92 -10.18 -2.32 -2.00
N ARG A 93 -11.32 -2.04 -2.65
CA ARG A 93 -11.86 -2.86 -3.75
C ARG A 93 -10.91 -2.84 -4.94
N ARG A 94 -10.41 -1.66 -5.34
CA ARG A 94 -9.44 -1.54 -6.44
C ARG A 94 -8.19 -2.38 -6.19
N LEU A 95 -7.62 -2.29 -5.00
CA LEU A 95 -6.44 -3.07 -4.62
C LEU A 95 -6.74 -4.57 -4.60
N ARG A 96 -7.92 -4.95 -4.09
CA ARG A 96 -8.34 -6.35 -3.95
C ARG A 96 -8.57 -7.05 -5.30
N VAL A 97 -9.07 -6.35 -6.33
CA VAL A 97 -9.40 -6.94 -7.63
C VAL A 97 -8.21 -7.70 -8.24
N ARG A 98 -6.98 -7.21 -8.06
CA ARG A 98 -5.76 -7.87 -8.57
C ARG A 98 -5.46 -9.24 -7.96
N PHE A 99 -6.07 -9.55 -6.82
CA PHE A 99 -5.91 -10.81 -6.09
C PHE A 99 -7.11 -11.75 -6.30
N GLN A 100 -7.98 -11.43 -7.26
CA GLN A 100 -9.14 -12.24 -7.62
C GLN A 100 -8.97 -12.75 -9.04
N PRO A 101 -9.24 -14.05 -9.30
CA PRO A 101 -9.29 -14.56 -10.66
C PRO A 101 -10.28 -13.74 -11.48
N GLU A 102 -9.90 -13.37 -12.72
CA GLU A 102 -10.88 -12.80 -13.63
C GLU A 102 -12.03 -13.79 -13.81
N ALA A 103 -13.26 -13.28 -13.83
CA ALA A 103 -14.41 -14.10 -14.19
C ALA A 103 -14.21 -14.67 -15.60
N PRO A 104 -14.63 -15.92 -15.87
CA PRO A 104 -14.57 -16.49 -17.21
C PRO A 104 -15.23 -15.56 -18.24
N ARG A 105 -14.52 -15.24 -19.32
CA ARG A 105 -15.06 -14.48 -20.47
C ARG A 105 -15.74 -15.42 -21.45
N ASP A 106 -16.63 -16.25 -20.92
CA ASP A 106 -17.35 -17.25 -21.68
C ASP A 106 -18.71 -16.73 -22.16
N PHE A 107 -18.88 -15.42 -22.35
CA PHE A 107 -20.14 -14.83 -22.82
C PHE A 107 -19.95 -14.05 -24.13
N CYS A 108 -21.05 -13.62 -24.74
CA CYS A 108 -21.03 -12.86 -25.98
C CYS A 108 -20.21 -11.56 -25.83
N PRO A 109 -19.20 -11.28 -26.69
CA PRO A 109 -18.36 -10.09 -26.55
C PRO A 109 -19.03 -8.79 -27.02
N SER A 110 -20.14 -8.86 -27.76
CA SER A 110 -20.86 -7.68 -28.22
C SER A 110 -21.60 -7.03 -27.06
N GLN A 111 -21.18 -5.83 -26.65
CA GLN A 111 -21.74 -5.12 -25.48
C GLN A 111 -23.23 -4.79 -25.63
N ALA A 112 -23.69 -4.58 -26.86
CA ALA A 112 -25.09 -4.26 -27.17
C ALA A 112 -26.00 -5.50 -27.32
N CYS A 113 -25.47 -6.71 -27.13
CA CYS A 113 -26.22 -7.95 -27.30
C CYS A 113 -26.89 -8.38 -26.00
N ASP A 114 -28.14 -8.87 -26.06
CA ASP A 114 -28.87 -9.41 -24.90
C ASP A 114 -28.23 -10.66 -24.28
N SER A 115 -27.32 -11.31 -25.01
CA SER A 115 -26.50 -12.41 -24.52
C SER A 115 -25.19 -11.96 -23.87
N HIS A 116 -24.88 -10.65 -23.85
CA HIS A 116 -23.73 -10.11 -23.14
C HIS A 116 -23.86 -10.39 -21.64
N GLN A 117 -22.75 -10.72 -20.98
CA GLN A 117 -22.68 -11.12 -19.56
C GLN A 117 -23.45 -12.41 -19.16
N LYS A 118 -24.13 -13.09 -20.10
CA LYS A 118 -24.73 -14.42 -19.84
C LYS A 118 -23.70 -15.51 -20.12
N GLN A 119 -23.06 -16.04 -19.08
CA GLN A 119 -21.97 -17.02 -19.19
C GLN A 119 -22.40 -18.27 -19.95
N LEU A 120 -21.58 -18.74 -20.89
CA LEU A 120 -21.78 -19.98 -21.65
C LEU A 120 -21.92 -21.20 -20.75
N SER A 121 -21.19 -21.25 -19.64
CA SER A 121 -21.26 -22.35 -18.67
C SER A 121 -22.63 -22.43 -17.97
N LEU A 122 -23.31 -21.30 -17.79
CA LEU A 122 -24.62 -21.22 -17.15
C LEU A 122 -25.79 -21.19 -18.15
N HIS A 123 -25.53 -20.64 -19.35
CA HIS A 123 -26.51 -20.45 -20.42
C HIS A 123 -26.03 -21.06 -21.75
N PRO A 124 -25.71 -22.37 -21.80
CA PRO A 124 -25.20 -23.02 -23.00
C PRO A 124 -26.16 -22.92 -24.20
N GLU A 125 -27.46 -22.79 -23.94
CA GLU A 125 -28.52 -22.64 -24.92
C GLU A 125 -28.38 -21.39 -25.79
N LEU A 126 -27.73 -20.33 -25.28
CA LEU A 126 -27.53 -19.06 -26.02
C LEU A 126 -26.40 -19.11 -27.05
N TYR A 127 -25.63 -20.20 -27.05
CA TYR A 127 -24.40 -20.32 -27.82
C TYR A 127 -24.36 -21.62 -28.62
N ARG A 128 -23.57 -21.63 -29.69
CA ARG A 128 -23.27 -22.85 -30.44
C ARG A 128 -21.79 -22.95 -30.78
N LYS A 129 -21.29 -24.18 -30.92
CA LYS A 129 -19.94 -24.44 -31.41
C LYS A 129 -19.84 -24.01 -32.87
N SER A 130 -18.80 -23.24 -33.21
CA SER A 130 -18.56 -22.68 -34.55
C SER A 130 -17.16 -23.02 -35.04
N GLY A 131 -16.89 -24.32 -35.13
CA GLY A 131 -15.57 -24.84 -35.52
C GLY A 131 -14.49 -24.63 -34.46
N ARG A 132 -13.24 -24.85 -34.86
CA ARG A 132 -12.06 -24.67 -34.01
C ARG A 132 -11.11 -23.66 -34.64
N THR A 133 -10.28 -23.01 -33.83
CA THR A 133 -9.15 -22.23 -34.34
C THR A 133 -8.13 -23.16 -35.01
N ALA A 134 -7.18 -22.61 -35.79
CA ALA A 134 -6.09 -23.38 -36.39
C ALA A 134 -5.26 -24.20 -35.37
N LYS A 135 -5.35 -23.89 -34.07
CA LYS A 135 -4.68 -24.63 -32.99
C LYS A 135 -5.64 -25.49 -32.15
N GLY A 136 -6.84 -25.77 -32.66
CA GLY A 136 -7.81 -26.68 -32.03
C GLY A 136 -8.66 -26.08 -30.91
N THR A 137 -8.52 -24.79 -30.57
CA THR A 137 -9.36 -24.15 -29.55
C THR A 137 -10.79 -24.00 -30.05
N GLN A 138 -11.77 -24.40 -29.25
CA GLN A 138 -13.19 -24.32 -29.60
C GLN A 138 -13.62 -22.86 -29.79
N ARG A 139 -14.17 -22.54 -30.98
CA ARG A 139 -14.87 -21.27 -31.22
C ARG A 139 -16.35 -21.45 -30.88
N TRP A 140 -16.91 -20.43 -30.27
CA TRP A 140 -18.32 -20.32 -29.93
C TRP A 140 -18.93 -19.19 -30.72
N LYS A 141 -20.20 -19.30 -31.06
CA LYS A 141 -20.96 -18.27 -31.77
C LYS A 141 -22.23 -18.00 -30.99
N CYS A 142 -22.46 -16.73 -30.68
CA CYS A 142 -23.70 -16.28 -30.05
C CYS A 142 -24.86 -16.51 -31.02
N LYS A 143 -25.97 -17.08 -30.54
CA LYS A 143 -27.16 -17.32 -31.39
C LYS A 143 -27.93 -16.03 -31.70
N ALA A 144 -27.87 -15.02 -30.82
CA ALA A 144 -28.58 -13.75 -30.98
C ALA A 144 -27.91 -12.81 -32.00
N CYS A 145 -26.64 -12.46 -31.78
CA CYS A 145 -25.93 -11.49 -32.63
C CYS A 145 -24.94 -12.14 -33.61
N LEU A 146 -24.84 -13.47 -33.63
CA LEU A 146 -23.94 -14.23 -34.51
C LEU A 146 -22.44 -13.92 -34.32
N THR A 147 -22.06 -13.16 -33.29
CA THR A 147 -20.64 -12.87 -33.01
C THR A 147 -19.94 -14.13 -32.52
N SER A 148 -18.77 -14.41 -33.10
CA SER A 148 -17.92 -15.55 -32.75
C SER A 148 -16.86 -15.14 -31.73
N PHE A 149 -16.59 -15.99 -30.75
CA PHE A 149 -15.57 -15.80 -29.72
C PHE A 149 -14.93 -17.13 -29.31
N THR A 150 -13.84 -17.07 -28.56
CA THR A 150 -13.20 -18.25 -27.95
C THR A 150 -13.15 -18.07 -26.45
N VAL A 151 -13.43 -19.14 -25.70
CA VAL A 151 -13.24 -19.15 -24.25
C VAL A 151 -11.74 -19.30 -23.99
N GLY A 152 -11.13 -18.29 -23.37
CA GLY A 152 -9.69 -18.28 -23.11
C GLY A 152 -9.25 -17.04 -22.31
N SER A 153 -7.99 -17.06 -21.88
CA SER A 153 -7.39 -15.93 -21.15
C SER A 153 -7.43 -14.64 -22.00
N ARG A 154 -7.62 -13.49 -21.34
CA ARG A 154 -7.45 -12.16 -21.95
C ARG A 154 -6.04 -11.95 -22.48
N ILE A 155 -5.07 -12.64 -21.90
CA ILE A 155 -3.65 -12.52 -22.24
C ILE A 155 -3.47 -12.96 -23.69
N THR A 156 -3.24 -11.97 -24.54
CA THR A 156 -3.09 -12.19 -25.97
C THR A 156 -1.75 -12.87 -26.26
N ARG A 157 -1.75 -13.73 -27.28
CA ARG A 157 -0.49 -14.25 -27.79
C ARG A 157 0.33 -13.11 -28.36
N GLN A 158 1.62 -13.17 -28.07
CA GLN A 158 2.56 -12.13 -28.44
C GLN A 158 3.39 -12.57 -29.66
N HIS A 159 3.49 -11.70 -30.67
CA HIS A 159 4.51 -11.84 -31.71
C HIS A 159 5.92 -11.65 -31.10
N ARG A 160 6.94 -12.32 -31.66
CA ARG A 160 8.32 -12.30 -31.13
C ARG A 160 8.37 -12.65 -29.62
N SER A 161 7.78 -13.78 -29.24
CA SER A 161 7.74 -14.24 -27.84
C SER A 161 9.12 -14.58 -27.27
N ASN A 162 10.11 -14.86 -28.13
CA ASN A 162 11.51 -15.07 -27.76
C ASN A 162 12.10 -13.87 -26.98
N ALA A 163 11.68 -12.63 -27.31
CA ALA A 163 12.15 -11.42 -26.63
C ALA A 163 11.49 -11.19 -25.25
N ASN A 164 10.40 -11.89 -24.91
CA ASN A 164 9.67 -11.67 -23.65
C ASN A 164 10.57 -11.82 -22.41
N ARG A 165 11.44 -12.84 -22.43
CA ARG A 165 12.39 -13.13 -21.34
C ARG A 165 13.40 -12.00 -21.16
N GLU A 166 13.94 -11.49 -22.26
CA GLU A 166 14.93 -10.42 -22.25
C GLU A 166 14.30 -9.12 -21.74
N VAL A 167 13.12 -8.75 -22.23
CA VAL A 167 12.41 -7.55 -21.77
C VAL A 167 12.14 -7.63 -20.26
N LEU A 168 11.62 -8.77 -19.75
CA LEU A 168 11.38 -8.99 -18.33
C LEU A 168 12.64 -8.73 -17.47
N TRP A 169 13.77 -9.32 -17.85
CA TRP A 169 15.00 -9.14 -17.08
C TRP A 169 15.57 -7.73 -17.23
N MET A 170 15.53 -7.14 -18.41
CA MET A 170 16.06 -5.80 -18.64
C MET A 170 15.28 -4.72 -17.87
N ILE A 171 13.94 -4.77 -17.85
CA ILE A 171 13.14 -3.77 -17.10
C ILE A 171 13.32 -3.89 -15.59
N THR A 172 13.52 -5.12 -15.08
CA THR A 172 13.74 -5.39 -13.64
C THR A 172 15.18 -5.18 -13.19
N ASN A 173 16.09 -4.82 -14.10
CA ASN A 173 17.49 -4.50 -13.82
C ASN A 173 17.88 -3.10 -14.37
N GLY A 174 16.91 -2.24 -14.61
CA GLY A 174 17.16 -0.80 -14.77
C GLY A 174 17.69 -0.40 -16.14
N VAL A 175 17.56 -1.29 -17.13
CA VAL A 175 17.93 -0.98 -18.51
C VAL A 175 16.90 0.02 -19.09
N PRO A 176 17.34 1.18 -19.62
CA PRO A 176 16.43 2.13 -20.27
C PRO A 176 15.68 1.52 -21.45
N ILE A 177 14.44 1.96 -21.71
CA ILE A 177 13.62 1.45 -22.83
C ILE A 177 14.36 1.54 -24.18
N SER A 178 15.09 2.63 -24.44
CA SER A 178 15.91 2.76 -25.65
C SER A 178 16.96 1.66 -25.78
N LYS A 179 17.63 1.28 -24.68
CA LYS A 179 18.59 0.17 -24.68
C LYS A 179 17.93 -1.19 -24.80
N ILE A 180 16.71 -1.35 -24.27
CA ILE A 180 15.92 -2.56 -24.53
C ILE A 180 15.63 -2.69 -26.02
N CYS A 181 15.25 -1.60 -26.69
CA CYS A 181 15.07 -1.58 -28.15
C CYS A 181 16.35 -2.00 -28.88
N ASP A 182 17.50 -1.40 -28.53
CA ASP A 182 18.80 -1.73 -29.13
C ASP A 182 19.12 -3.24 -29.01
N PHE A 183 18.97 -3.81 -27.81
CA PHE A 183 19.36 -5.20 -27.56
C PHE A 183 18.38 -6.23 -28.14
N THR A 184 17.09 -5.93 -28.16
CA THR A 184 16.05 -6.87 -28.60
C THR A 184 15.66 -6.70 -30.08
N GLY A 185 16.08 -5.59 -30.70
CA GLY A 185 15.62 -5.17 -32.03
C GLY A 185 14.11 -4.90 -32.07
N LEU A 186 13.48 -4.58 -30.92
CA LEU A 186 12.08 -4.21 -30.84
C LEU A 186 11.93 -2.69 -30.97
N CYS A 187 10.88 -2.24 -31.64
CA CYS A 187 10.53 -0.82 -31.59
C CYS A 187 9.99 -0.45 -30.18
N PRO A 188 10.04 0.83 -29.76
CA PRO A 188 9.57 1.24 -28.43
C PRO A 188 8.13 0.82 -28.13
N ARG A 189 7.23 0.92 -29.12
CA ARG A 189 5.83 0.51 -29.00
C ARG A 189 5.70 -0.97 -28.63
N ASP A 190 6.52 -1.84 -29.23
CA ASP A 190 6.49 -3.27 -28.93
C ASP A 190 7.09 -3.58 -27.57
N VAL A 191 8.11 -2.82 -27.11
CA VAL A 191 8.60 -2.95 -25.72
C VAL A 191 7.49 -2.63 -24.71
N TYR A 192 6.71 -1.56 -24.91
CA TYR A 192 5.57 -1.27 -24.04
C TYR A 192 4.50 -2.37 -24.08
N ARG A 193 4.14 -2.88 -25.26
CA ARG A 193 3.22 -4.03 -25.39
C ARG A 193 3.71 -5.28 -24.66
N LYS A 194 5.04 -5.49 -24.62
CA LYS A 194 5.65 -6.58 -23.84
C LYS A 194 5.52 -6.35 -22.35
N ILE A 195 5.73 -5.11 -21.87
CA ILE A 195 5.51 -4.75 -20.46
C ILE A 195 4.05 -5.01 -20.07
N ASP A 196 3.09 -4.62 -20.91
CA ASP A 196 1.66 -4.86 -20.68
C ASP A 196 1.36 -6.35 -20.56
N PHE A 197 1.85 -7.15 -21.52
CA PHE A 197 1.69 -8.60 -21.49
C PHE A 197 2.32 -9.23 -20.23
N ILE A 198 3.54 -8.83 -19.86
CA ILE A 198 4.21 -9.32 -18.66
C ILE A 198 3.40 -8.94 -17.41
N TYR A 199 2.89 -7.71 -17.35
CA TYR A 199 2.04 -7.27 -16.24
C TYR A 199 0.76 -8.10 -16.14
N ASP A 200 0.07 -8.36 -17.26
CA ASP A 200 -1.13 -9.19 -17.27
C ASP A 200 -0.83 -10.63 -16.78
N ARG A 201 0.34 -11.19 -17.14
CA ARG A 201 0.81 -12.48 -16.59
C ARG A 201 1.02 -12.42 -15.08
N VAL A 202 1.62 -11.35 -14.57
CA VAL A 202 1.81 -11.15 -13.13
C VAL A 202 0.47 -11.12 -12.41
N VAL A 203 -0.49 -10.30 -12.88
CA VAL A 203 -1.82 -10.18 -12.29
C VAL A 203 -2.54 -11.53 -12.27
N ASP A 204 -2.53 -12.26 -13.38
CA ASP A 204 -3.16 -13.58 -13.49
C ASP A 204 -2.55 -14.62 -12.52
N ILE A 205 -1.23 -14.65 -12.39
CA ILE A 205 -0.57 -15.58 -11.46
C ILE A 205 -0.79 -15.14 -10.01
N THR A 206 -0.72 -13.84 -9.71
CA THR A 206 -0.98 -13.28 -8.38
C THR A 206 -2.39 -13.63 -7.91
N ALA A 207 -3.40 -13.47 -8.76
CA ALA A 207 -4.77 -13.88 -8.48
C ALA A 207 -4.90 -15.37 -8.12
N ARG A 208 -4.13 -16.24 -8.79
CA ARG A 208 -4.13 -17.70 -8.55
C ARG A 208 -3.33 -18.13 -7.32
N ARG A 209 -2.25 -17.41 -6.97
CA ARG A 209 -1.26 -17.84 -5.97
C ARG A 209 -1.22 -17.01 -4.67
N GLU A 210 -1.74 -15.77 -4.67
CA GLU A 210 -1.61 -14.82 -3.55
C GLU A 210 -2.96 -14.36 -2.96
N GLY A 211 -4.08 -14.99 -3.33
CA GLY A 211 -5.42 -14.48 -3.01
C GLY A 211 -5.73 -14.27 -1.51
N THR A 212 -5.40 -15.24 -0.66
CA THR A 212 -5.74 -15.21 0.78
C THR A 212 -4.67 -15.81 1.71
N PHE A 213 -3.53 -16.28 1.18
CA PHE A 213 -2.44 -16.89 1.97
C PHE A 213 -2.86 -18.03 2.93
N ASP A 214 -4.04 -18.62 2.74
CA ASP A 214 -4.64 -19.61 3.65
C ASP A 214 -3.79 -20.86 3.89
N LYS A 215 -2.86 -21.16 2.98
CA LYS A 215 -1.98 -22.33 3.04
C LYS A 215 -0.68 -22.06 3.81
N VAL A 216 -0.45 -20.83 4.25
CA VAL A 216 0.76 -20.44 4.97
C VAL A 216 0.60 -20.81 6.44
N ASP A 217 1.50 -21.64 6.96
CA ASP A 217 1.60 -21.87 8.39
C ASP A 217 2.43 -20.76 9.06
N TRP A 218 1.72 -19.78 9.61
CA TRP A 218 2.30 -18.63 10.29
C TRP A 218 3.05 -19.00 11.58
N ASN A 219 2.78 -20.14 12.23
CA ASN A 219 3.57 -20.59 13.38
C ASN A 219 5.01 -20.89 12.96
N THR A 220 5.16 -21.56 11.82
CA THR A 220 6.46 -22.00 11.30
C THR A 220 7.24 -20.85 10.67
N VAL A 221 6.60 -20.05 9.80
CA VAL A 221 7.34 -19.02 9.04
C VAL A 221 7.52 -17.72 9.82
N GLY A 222 6.69 -17.47 10.83
CA GLY A 222 6.63 -16.25 11.60
C GLY A 222 5.41 -15.39 11.29
N ARG A 223 5.16 -14.41 12.16
CA ARG A 223 3.91 -13.60 12.19
C ARG A 223 4.17 -12.09 12.15
N ARG A 224 5.35 -11.69 11.69
CA ARG A 224 5.82 -10.31 11.77
C ARG A 224 5.86 -9.68 10.39
N PHE A 225 5.30 -8.49 10.30
CA PHE A 225 5.21 -7.71 9.07
C PHE A 225 5.75 -6.31 9.31
N ALA A 226 6.67 -5.87 8.45
CA ALA A 226 7.19 -4.51 8.45
C ALA A 226 6.54 -3.72 7.33
N THR A 227 5.99 -2.54 7.64
CA THR A 227 5.34 -1.66 6.67
C THR A 227 6.00 -0.29 6.69
N ASP A 228 6.39 0.18 5.52
CA ASP A 228 6.97 1.51 5.32
C ASP A 228 6.60 2.02 3.93
N SER A 229 6.79 3.31 3.70
CA SER A 229 6.62 3.98 2.42
C SER A 229 7.89 4.68 1.98
N GLN A 230 8.20 4.60 0.69
CA GLN A 230 9.19 5.46 0.07
C GLN A 230 8.55 6.37 -0.96
N THR A 231 9.12 7.56 -1.13
CA THR A 231 8.77 8.43 -2.24
C THR A 231 9.49 7.97 -3.51
N LEU A 232 8.72 7.76 -4.58
CA LEU A 232 9.23 7.65 -5.94
C LEU A 232 8.83 8.91 -6.71
N HIS A 233 9.56 9.21 -7.78
CA HIS A 233 9.34 10.42 -8.56
C HIS A 233 8.88 10.09 -9.99
N LEU A 234 7.95 10.90 -10.48
CA LEU A 234 7.54 10.93 -11.88
C LEU A 234 7.85 12.31 -12.45
N ASN A 235 8.29 12.33 -13.71
CA ASN A 235 8.36 13.57 -14.47
C ASN A 235 6.95 13.86 -14.95
N TRP A 236 6.35 14.90 -14.39
CA TRP A 236 4.98 15.29 -14.68
C TRP A 236 5.02 16.56 -15.50
N PRO A 237 4.63 16.53 -16.79
CA PRO A 237 4.81 17.69 -17.63
C PRO A 237 3.79 18.76 -17.24
N ASN A 238 4.26 19.98 -17.00
CA ASN A 238 3.44 21.20 -16.97
C ASN A 238 4.14 22.25 -17.82
N LYS A 239 3.38 22.92 -18.70
CA LYS A 239 3.83 23.99 -19.61
C LYS A 239 4.71 25.08 -18.99
N LYS A 240 4.63 25.33 -17.67
CA LYS A 240 5.35 26.44 -17.02
C LYS A 240 6.44 26.03 -16.02
N THR A 241 6.44 24.77 -15.57
CA THR A 241 7.34 24.31 -14.50
C THR A 241 7.68 22.84 -14.70
N ARG A 242 8.97 22.50 -14.82
CA ARG A 242 9.46 21.12 -14.70
C ARG A 242 9.31 20.67 -13.24
N ALA A 243 8.10 20.27 -12.87
CA ALA A 243 7.78 19.79 -11.52
C ALA A 243 7.85 18.26 -11.46
N GLN A 244 8.30 17.74 -10.33
CA GLN A 244 8.26 16.32 -10.06
C GLN A 244 7.11 16.02 -9.13
N ILE A 245 6.40 14.93 -9.42
CA ILE A 245 5.43 14.42 -8.47
C ILE A 245 6.07 13.33 -7.64
N ALA A 246 6.03 13.55 -6.32
CA ALA A 246 6.29 12.57 -5.30
C ALA A 246 5.10 11.59 -5.22
N VAL A 247 5.28 10.37 -5.73
CA VAL A 247 4.34 9.26 -5.60
C VAL A 247 4.77 8.37 -4.45
N GLN A 248 3.88 8.14 -3.50
CA GLN A 248 4.15 7.23 -2.40
C GLN A 248 4.14 5.78 -2.87
N HIS A 249 5.14 5.00 -2.49
CA HIS A 249 5.23 3.56 -2.70
C HIS A 249 5.20 2.86 -1.35
N LEU A 250 4.00 2.42 -0.94
CA LEU A 250 3.71 1.79 0.35
C LEU A 250 3.83 0.27 0.26
N CYS A 251 4.70 -0.31 1.07
CA CYS A 251 5.02 -1.74 1.03
C CYS A 251 4.90 -2.40 2.39
N THR A 252 4.40 -3.63 2.40
CA THR A 252 4.45 -4.53 3.55
C THR A 252 5.26 -5.77 3.23
N ALA A 253 6.30 -6.02 4.04
CA ALA A 253 7.17 -7.18 3.93
C ALA A 253 6.97 -8.14 5.12
N HIS A 254 6.84 -9.43 4.87
CA HIS A 254 6.95 -10.45 5.90
C HIS A 254 8.41 -10.56 6.37
N ALA A 255 8.65 -10.31 7.65
CA ALA A 255 9.97 -10.00 8.18
C ALA A 255 10.96 -11.15 8.07
N ASN A 256 10.49 -12.39 8.21
CA ASN A 256 11.37 -13.57 8.26
C ASN A 256 11.75 -14.08 6.86
N THR A 257 10.85 -13.92 5.88
CA THR A 257 11.03 -14.48 4.53
C THR A 257 11.47 -13.43 3.52
N GLY A 258 11.21 -12.14 3.81
CA GLY A 258 11.38 -11.02 2.88
C GLY A 258 10.32 -10.99 1.78
N TYR A 259 9.21 -11.71 1.96
CA TYR A 259 8.11 -11.76 0.99
C TYR A 259 7.32 -10.46 1.06
N ILE A 260 7.06 -9.84 -0.09
CA ILE A 260 6.30 -8.59 -0.17
C ILE A 260 4.83 -8.92 -0.30
N MET A 261 4.10 -8.79 0.82
CA MET A 261 2.67 -9.07 0.93
C MET A 261 1.86 -8.16 0.01
N ALA A 262 2.24 -6.89 -0.05
CA ALA A 262 1.62 -5.88 -0.89
C ALA A 262 2.61 -4.74 -1.16
N ALA A 263 2.58 -4.19 -2.38
CA ALA A 263 3.30 -2.99 -2.77
C ALA A 263 2.36 -2.11 -3.60
N HIS A 264 1.96 -0.97 -3.06
CA HIS A 264 0.97 -0.09 -3.70
C HIS A 264 1.55 1.28 -3.97
N LEU A 265 1.28 1.81 -5.15
CA LEU A 265 1.56 3.20 -5.50
C LEU A 265 0.35 4.08 -5.13
N GLY A 266 0.63 5.28 -4.63
CA GLY A 266 -0.34 6.35 -4.33
C GLY A 266 -0.88 7.02 -5.59
N LEU A 267 -1.18 6.22 -6.61
CA LEU A 267 -1.52 6.65 -7.95
C LEU A 267 -2.48 5.63 -8.56
N ASP A 268 -3.51 6.13 -9.23
CA ASP A 268 -4.43 5.33 -10.00
C ASP A 268 -4.38 5.73 -11.48
N PRO A 269 -3.71 4.93 -12.34
CA PRO A 269 -3.49 5.31 -13.73
C PRO A 269 -4.74 5.21 -14.62
N SER A 270 -5.83 4.61 -14.13
CA SER A 270 -7.07 4.44 -14.89
C SER A 270 -8.07 5.60 -14.73
N ILE A 271 -7.71 6.65 -13.99
CA ILE A 271 -8.60 7.80 -13.74
C ILE A 271 -8.15 8.97 -14.58
N GLU A 272 -9.09 9.62 -15.26
CA GLU A 272 -8.86 10.89 -15.93
C GLU A 272 -9.26 12.05 -14.99
N LEU A 273 -8.34 12.95 -14.68
CA LEU A 273 -8.58 14.06 -13.74
C LEU A 273 -9.74 14.99 -14.14
N PRO A 274 -9.95 15.33 -15.44
CA PRO A 274 -11.09 16.15 -15.84
C PRO A 274 -12.45 15.53 -15.50
N GLU A 275 -12.57 14.19 -15.59
CA GLU A 275 -13.80 13.48 -15.22
C GLU A 275 -14.06 13.57 -13.71
N VAL A 276 -13.00 13.47 -12.90
CA VAL A 276 -13.08 13.64 -11.44
C VAL A 276 -13.57 15.05 -11.08
N GLU A 277 -12.99 16.08 -11.71
CA GLU A 277 -13.35 17.49 -11.47
C GLU A 277 -14.81 17.75 -11.83
N ALA A 278 -15.26 17.28 -12.99
CA ALA A 278 -16.65 17.41 -13.45
C ALA A 278 -17.63 16.70 -12.51
N ALA A 279 -17.29 15.48 -12.08
CA ALA A 279 -18.11 14.71 -11.13
C ALA A 279 -18.20 15.41 -9.76
N MET A 280 -17.08 15.93 -9.24
CA MET A 280 -17.05 16.65 -7.96
C MET A 280 -17.82 17.96 -8.01
N THR A 281 -17.73 18.70 -9.12
CA THR A 281 -18.49 19.94 -9.35
C THR A 281 -19.99 19.64 -9.38
N SER A 282 -20.41 18.64 -10.17
CA SER A 282 -21.81 18.22 -10.29
C SER A 282 -22.39 17.73 -8.96
N ALA A 283 -21.59 17.05 -8.15
CA ALA A 283 -21.99 16.57 -6.82
C ALA A 283 -21.95 17.67 -5.74
N GLY A 284 -21.44 18.87 -6.05
CA GLY A 284 -21.21 19.95 -5.08
C GLY A 284 -20.18 19.59 -4.01
N ASP A 285 -19.23 18.70 -4.31
CA ASP A 285 -18.30 18.15 -3.33
C ASP A 285 -17.31 19.17 -2.77
N PHE A 286 -16.97 20.21 -3.54
CA PHE A 286 -16.10 21.30 -3.08
C PHE A 286 -16.71 22.11 -1.92
N SER A 287 -18.04 22.12 -1.79
CA SER A 287 -18.73 22.74 -0.65
C SER A 287 -18.79 21.85 0.59
N LYS A 288 -18.46 20.56 0.46
CA LYS A 288 -18.55 19.58 1.54
C LYS A 288 -17.18 19.35 2.19
N PRO A 289 -17.14 19.09 3.50
CA PRO A 289 -15.95 18.54 4.15
C PRO A 289 -15.54 17.23 3.46
N ARG A 290 -14.24 16.99 3.25
CA ARG A 290 -13.72 15.79 2.54
C ARG A 290 -14.34 14.47 3.01
N ALA A 291 -14.59 14.33 4.30
CA ALA A 291 -15.19 13.13 4.88
C ALA A 291 -16.60 12.78 4.32
N PHE A 292 -17.30 13.74 3.69
CA PHE A 292 -18.67 13.61 3.18
C PHE A 292 -18.79 13.77 1.66
N ARG A 293 -17.67 13.93 0.96
CA ARG A 293 -17.66 14.04 -0.51
C ARG A 293 -18.03 12.70 -1.14
N SER A 294 -18.66 12.74 -2.30
CA SER A 294 -18.88 11.55 -3.13
C SER A 294 -17.55 10.99 -3.66
N GLN A 295 -16.62 11.89 -4.03
CA GLN A 295 -15.25 11.55 -4.37
C GLN A 295 -14.29 12.14 -3.33
N ALA A 296 -13.65 11.25 -2.58
CA ALA A 296 -12.61 11.60 -1.61
C ALA A 296 -11.38 10.67 -1.68
N ARG A 297 -11.37 9.72 -2.62
CA ARG A 297 -10.28 8.75 -2.80
C ARG A 297 -9.08 9.40 -3.44
N VAL A 298 -9.31 10.19 -4.49
CA VAL A 298 -8.26 10.84 -5.26
C VAL A 298 -8.25 12.35 -5.10
N TRP A 299 -7.17 12.97 -5.56
CA TRP A 299 -7.07 14.42 -5.70
C TRP A 299 -7.83 14.88 -6.94
N SER A 300 -8.54 15.99 -6.83
CA SER A 300 -9.10 16.72 -7.96
C SER A 300 -8.03 17.58 -8.64
N GLU A 301 -8.29 18.06 -9.85
CA GLU A 301 -7.37 18.95 -10.57
C GLU A 301 -7.19 20.26 -9.80
N THR A 302 -8.28 20.84 -9.31
CA THR A 302 -8.25 22.10 -8.55
C THR A 302 -7.47 21.97 -7.25
N GLU A 303 -7.72 20.93 -6.45
CA GLU A 303 -6.99 20.72 -5.20
C GLU A 303 -5.52 20.39 -5.45
N PHE A 304 -5.23 19.64 -6.51
CA PHE A 304 -3.86 19.26 -6.83
C PHE A 304 -3.04 20.47 -7.29
N LYS A 305 -3.61 21.35 -8.13
CA LYS A 305 -2.98 22.62 -8.51
C LYS A 305 -2.69 23.48 -7.27
N ALA A 306 -3.66 23.67 -6.39
CA ALA A 306 -3.46 24.42 -5.15
C ALA A 306 -2.37 23.82 -4.25
N TYR A 307 -2.28 22.49 -4.19
CA TYR A 307 -1.21 21.78 -3.49
C TYR A 307 0.16 22.03 -4.13
N VAL A 308 0.26 21.87 -5.46
CA VAL A 308 1.49 22.13 -6.22
C VAL A 308 1.94 23.57 -6.03
N ASP A 309 1.04 24.53 -6.25
CA ASP A 309 1.34 25.96 -6.08
C ASP A 309 1.87 26.24 -4.67
N LYS A 310 1.28 25.64 -3.63
CA LYS A 310 1.74 25.78 -2.24
C LYS A 310 3.17 25.25 -2.04
N ILE A 311 3.53 24.12 -2.64
CA ILE A 311 4.87 23.53 -2.48
C ILE A 311 5.92 24.17 -3.39
N THR A 312 5.51 24.84 -4.48
CA THR A 312 6.42 25.47 -5.45
C THR A 312 6.59 26.98 -5.25
N ARG A 313 5.89 27.63 -4.31
CA ARG A 313 5.91 29.10 -4.08
C ARG A 313 7.31 29.73 -3.95
N HIS A 314 8.33 28.95 -3.61
CA HIS A 314 9.70 29.44 -3.36
C HIS A 314 10.73 28.92 -4.36
N VAL A 315 10.28 28.30 -5.47
CA VAL A 315 11.17 27.77 -6.50
C VAL A 315 11.37 28.82 -7.61
N ALA A 316 12.54 29.45 -7.69
CA ALA A 316 12.91 30.34 -8.79
C ALA A 316 13.23 29.55 -10.07
N ILE A 317 12.82 30.04 -11.24
CA ILE A 317 13.07 29.42 -12.57
C ILE A 317 14.32 30.05 -13.21
N HIS A 318 15.18 29.27 -13.87
CA HIS A 318 16.36 29.79 -14.57
C HIS A 318 16.04 30.11 -16.05
N PRO A 319 16.43 31.29 -16.59
CA PRO A 319 16.06 31.72 -17.94
C PRO A 319 16.52 30.80 -19.09
N MET A 320 17.64 30.10 -18.94
CA MET A 320 18.20 29.23 -19.99
C MET A 320 17.44 27.89 -20.19
N GLU A 321 16.51 27.52 -19.31
CA GLU A 321 15.70 26.30 -19.44
C GLU A 321 14.36 26.53 -20.17
N ALA A 322 14.11 27.78 -20.59
CA ALA A 322 12.90 28.23 -21.29
C ALA A 322 12.80 27.89 -22.80
N PRO A 323 13.87 27.68 -23.60
CA PRO A 323 13.70 27.54 -25.06
C PRO A 323 13.35 26.13 -25.56
N ASP A 324 13.61 25.07 -24.79
CA ASP A 324 13.43 23.67 -25.26
C ASP A 324 12.02 23.10 -24.99
N VAL A 325 10.99 23.94 -24.91
CA VAL A 325 9.63 23.49 -24.57
C VAL A 325 8.61 24.14 -25.49
N ASP A 326 8.24 23.40 -26.54
CA ASP A 326 6.89 23.50 -27.11
C ASP A 326 6.39 22.10 -27.52
N LEU A 327 5.06 21.95 -27.55
CA LEU A 327 4.18 20.79 -27.68
C LEU A 327 3.38 20.49 -26.39
N ASP A 328 2.51 21.42 -26.02
CA ASP A 328 1.16 21.14 -25.52
C ASP A 328 0.92 20.24 -24.29
N LEU A 329 1.89 19.98 -23.42
CA LEU A 329 1.65 19.11 -22.26
C LEU A 329 1.10 19.85 -21.02
N GLN A 330 -0.19 19.65 -20.76
CA GLN A 330 -0.90 19.95 -19.51
C GLN A 330 -0.63 18.87 -18.45
N LEU A 331 -1.22 19.00 -17.25
CA LEU A 331 -1.40 17.88 -16.32
C LEU A 331 -1.67 16.61 -17.15
N PRO A 332 -0.99 15.47 -16.91
CA PRO A 332 -1.25 14.19 -17.52
C PRO A 332 -2.72 14.01 -17.70
N HIS A 333 -3.05 13.85 -18.97
CA HIS A 333 -4.37 13.47 -19.40
C HIS A 333 -4.84 12.25 -18.60
N ARG A 334 -3.90 11.37 -18.18
CA ARG A 334 -4.17 10.12 -17.47
C ARG A 334 -3.53 10.01 -16.09
N GLY A 335 -4.32 9.50 -15.16
CA GLY A 335 -3.92 9.10 -13.82
C GLY A 335 -4.21 10.16 -12.76
N ALA A 336 -4.70 9.70 -11.59
CA ALA A 336 -4.95 10.57 -10.44
C ALA A 336 -4.18 10.08 -9.20
N MET A 337 -3.62 11.02 -8.43
CA MET A 337 -3.01 10.66 -7.16
C MET A 337 -4.06 10.22 -6.15
N ILE A 338 -3.75 9.18 -5.40
CA ILE A 338 -4.58 8.67 -4.31
C ILE A 338 -4.18 9.40 -3.03
N ARG A 339 -5.15 9.75 -2.20
CA ARG A 339 -4.85 10.37 -0.91
C ARG A 339 -4.15 9.37 0.00
N GLN A 340 -3.09 9.83 0.67
CA GLN A 340 -2.20 8.98 1.45
C GLN A 340 -2.93 8.21 2.56
N ASP A 341 -3.84 8.88 3.29
CA ASP A 341 -4.63 8.27 4.34
C ASP A 341 -5.58 7.18 3.81
N VAL A 342 -6.24 7.43 2.68
CA VAL A 342 -7.10 6.44 2.00
C VAL A 342 -6.26 5.24 1.56
N MET A 343 -5.09 5.47 0.96
CA MET A 343 -4.18 4.40 0.55
C MET A 343 -3.69 3.56 1.74
N GLN A 344 -3.25 4.19 2.83
CA GLN A 344 -2.75 3.50 4.03
C GLN A 344 -3.84 2.64 4.67
N LEU A 345 -5.07 3.16 4.80
CA LEU A 345 -6.22 2.41 5.33
C LEU A 345 -6.59 1.23 4.42
N ALA A 346 -6.71 1.47 3.12
CA ALA A 346 -7.04 0.42 2.16
C ALA A 346 -5.97 -0.69 2.11
N HIS A 347 -4.69 -0.32 2.19
CA HIS A 347 -3.56 -1.25 2.31
C HIS A 347 -3.70 -2.11 3.58
N ALA A 348 -3.96 -1.49 4.74
CA ALA A 348 -4.12 -2.23 6.00
C ALA A 348 -5.34 -3.17 5.99
N PHE A 349 -6.48 -2.75 5.41
CA PHE A 349 -7.64 -3.63 5.23
C PHE A 349 -7.38 -4.78 4.25
N LEU A 350 -6.57 -4.58 3.23
CA LEU A 350 -6.14 -5.65 2.33
C LEU A 350 -5.28 -6.68 3.08
N LEU A 351 -4.31 -6.24 3.88
CA LEU A 351 -3.52 -7.14 4.72
C LEU A 351 -4.39 -7.92 5.70
N ARG A 352 -5.36 -7.26 6.35
CA ARG A 352 -6.31 -7.96 7.25
C ARG A 352 -7.05 -9.07 6.52
N ARG A 353 -7.41 -8.87 5.25
CA ARG A 353 -8.01 -9.92 4.41
C ARG A 353 -7.03 -11.06 4.16
N PHE A 354 -5.77 -10.76 3.83
CA PHE A 354 -4.75 -11.78 3.59
C PHE A 354 -4.42 -12.63 4.81
N LEU A 355 -4.63 -12.11 6.01
CA LEU A 355 -4.29 -12.80 7.26
C LEU A 355 -5.50 -13.44 7.96
N GLY A 356 -6.73 -13.16 7.51
CA GLY A 356 -7.95 -13.25 8.33
C GLY A 356 -8.66 -14.59 8.39
N LYS A 357 -7.96 -15.72 8.56
CA LYS A 357 -8.63 -17.04 8.72
C LYS A 357 -8.28 -17.85 9.97
N GLY A 358 -7.10 -17.71 10.55
CA GLY A 358 -6.74 -18.43 11.79
C GLY A 358 -6.87 -17.54 13.02
N ASP A 359 -6.49 -18.05 14.19
CA ASP A 359 -6.48 -17.33 15.48
C ASP A 359 -5.09 -16.81 15.87
N GLU A 360 -4.20 -16.69 14.88
CA GLU A 360 -2.84 -16.25 15.13
C GLU A 360 -2.77 -14.81 15.62
N ARG A 361 -1.71 -14.56 16.39
CA ARG A 361 -1.35 -13.22 16.85
C ARG A 361 -0.29 -12.60 15.94
N PHE A 362 -0.63 -11.52 15.25
CA PHE A 362 0.25 -10.85 14.29
C PHE A 362 0.96 -9.64 14.88
N ILE A 363 2.16 -9.36 14.40
CA ILE A 363 2.98 -8.21 14.82
C ILE A 363 3.21 -7.31 13.61
N PHE A 364 2.74 -6.06 13.68
CA PHE A 364 2.95 -5.05 12.66
C PHE A 364 3.95 -4.02 13.16
N VAL A 365 5.08 -3.89 12.45
CA VAL A 365 6.12 -2.90 12.71
C VAL A 365 6.02 -1.83 11.64
N LEU A 366 5.86 -0.57 12.04
CA LEU A 366 5.55 0.55 11.16
C LEU A 366 6.60 1.67 11.35
N ASP A 367 6.90 2.44 10.30
CA ASP A 367 7.63 3.71 10.45
C ASP A 367 6.82 4.70 11.30
N ALA A 368 7.48 5.71 11.86
CA ALA A 368 6.90 6.74 12.71
C ALA A 368 5.99 7.75 11.99
N ASP A 369 5.34 7.33 10.90
CA ASP A 369 4.22 8.02 10.27
C ASP A 369 2.95 7.78 11.12
N SER A 370 2.48 8.86 11.77
CA SER A 370 1.28 8.82 12.60
C SER A 370 0.01 8.40 11.85
N GLY A 371 -0.12 8.73 10.56
CA GLY A 371 -1.23 8.32 9.70
C GLY A 371 -1.19 6.83 9.40
N LEU A 372 -0.01 6.27 9.12
CA LEU A 372 0.19 4.84 8.89
C LEU A 372 -0.16 4.02 10.13
N ALA A 373 0.35 4.43 11.29
CA ALA A 373 0.07 3.79 12.56
C ALA A 373 -1.43 3.76 12.89
N LEU A 374 -2.10 4.92 12.77
CA LEU A 374 -3.54 5.00 12.99
C LEU A 374 -4.34 4.19 11.97
N SER A 375 -3.85 4.04 10.74
CA SER A 375 -4.50 3.23 9.71
C SER A 375 -4.49 1.74 10.08
N PHE A 376 -3.36 1.22 10.55
CA PHE A 376 -3.26 -0.15 11.05
C PHE A 376 -4.08 -0.36 12.33
N VAL A 377 -4.02 0.58 13.29
CA VAL A 377 -4.87 0.52 14.49
C VAL A 377 -6.35 0.47 14.12
N SER A 378 -6.79 1.24 13.12
CA SER A 378 -8.19 1.25 12.66
C SER A 378 -8.58 -0.04 11.96
N ALA A 379 -7.75 -0.51 11.02
CA ALA A 379 -8.04 -1.70 10.25
C ALA A 379 -8.05 -2.96 11.14
N PHE A 380 -7.12 -3.07 12.08
CA PHE A 380 -6.96 -4.22 12.97
C PHE A 380 -7.63 -4.04 14.34
N ALA A 381 -8.47 -3.02 14.52
CA ALA A 381 -9.06 -2.65 15.80
C ALA A 381 -9.70 -3.83 16.56
N LYS A 382 -10.48 -4.67 15.87
CA LYS A 382 -11.09 -5.86 16.45
C LYS A 382 -10.04 -6.88 16.94
N TRP A 383 -8.99 -7.10 16.17
CA TRP A 383 -7.92 -8.03 16.54
C TRP A 383 -7.08 -7.47 17.68
N ILE A 384 -6.85 -6.16 17.73
CA ILE A 384 -6.16 -5.50 18.85
C ILE A 384 -6.96 -5.69 20.14
N LYS A 385 -8.29 -5.45 20.11
CA LYS A 385 -9.19 -5.66 21.26
C LYS A 385 -9.22 -7.13 21.72
N GLN A 386 -9.05 -8.06 20.79
CA GLN A 386 -8.94 -9.51 21.06
C GLN A 386 -7.52 -9.96 21.41
N GLU A 387 -6.57 -9.03 21.55
CA GLU A 387 -5.16 -9.34 21.81
C GLU A 387 -4.50 -10.23 20.74
N ARG A 388 -4.93 -10.10 19.49
CA ARG A 388 -4.46 -10.87 18.32
C ARG A 388 -3.64 -10.05 17.33
N ALA A 389 -3.46 -8.76 17.59
CA ALA A 389 -2.59 -7.91 16.79
C ALA A 389 -1.83 -6.95 17.69
N ASP A 390 -0.51 -6.92 17.52
CA ASP A 390 0.37 -5.93 18.14
C ASP A 390 0.82 -4.91 17.07
N VAL A 391 0.67 -3.62 17.36
CA VAL A 391 1.12 -2.53 16.47
C VAL A 391 2.26 -1.80 17.14
N ILE A 392 3.41 -1.79 16.48
CA ILE A 392 4.65 -1.21 16.98
C ILE A 392 5.14 -0.15 15.99
N VAL A 393 5.47 1.02 16.51
CA VAL A 393 6.06 2.11 15.74
C VAL A 393 7.56 2.17 16.03
N VAL A 394 8.35 2.33 14.98
CA VAL A 394 9.80 2.47 15.06
C VAL A 394 10.22 3.79 14.42
N ASN A 395 11.09 4.52 15.11
CA ASN A 395 11.80 5.67 14.57
C ASN A 395 13.30 5.43 14.72
N PHE A 396 14.13 5.96 13.83
CA PHE A 396 15.58 5.90 13.92
C PHE A 396 16.20 7.04 13.13
N ASP A 397 17.46 7.34 13.42
CA ASP A 397 18.14 8.46 12.78
C ASP A 397 18.55 8.11 11.33
N LYS A 398 17.94 8.80 10.37
CA LYS A 398 18.19 8.56 8.95
C LYS A 398 19.46 9.29 8.46
N ASN A 399 19.95 10.30 9.19
CA ASN A 399 21.00 11.24 8.75
C ASN A 399 22.33 11.02 9.48
N GLN A 400 22.90 9.83 9.31
CA GLN A 400 24.20 9.47 9.91
C GLN A 400 25.18 9.01 8.82
N SER A 401 26.43 9.48 8.90
CA SER A 401 27.52 9.02 8.04
C SER A 401 27.81 7.54 8.29
N ASN A 402 28.54 6.90 7.37
CA ASN A 402 28.93 5.51 7.58
C ASN A 402 29.80 5.34 8.83
N ASP A 403 30.72 6.27 9.09
CA ASP A 403 31.64 6.21 10.23
C ASP A 403 30.89 6.41 11.55
N GLN A 404 29.99 7.39 11.61
CA GLN A 404 29.11 7.58 12.77
C GLN A 404 28.28 6.32 13.06
N ARG A 405 27.75 5.67 12.02
CA ARG A 405 27.03 4.40 12.19
C ARG A 405 27.92 3.28 12.71
N TYR A 406 29.21 3.23 12.35
CA TYR A 406 30.15 2.25 12.90
C TYR A 406 30.45 2.51 14.38
N MET A 407 30.61 3.79 14.77
CA MET A 407 30.77 4.17 16.18
C MET A 407 29.57 3.70 17.01
N LEU A 408 28.34 4.01 16.59
CA LEU A 408 27.12 3.59 17.28
C LEU A 408 27.01 2.06 17.39
N VAL A 409 27.43 1.32 16.37
CA VAL A 409 27.45 -0.16 16.43
C VAL A 409 28.44 -0.66 17.48
N ASN A 410 29.60 -0.01 17.64
CA ASN A 410 30.56 -0.36 18.69
C ASN A 410 30.02 0.00 20.08
N GLU A 411 29.46 1.19 20.26
CA GLU A 411 28.78 1.59 21.50
C GLU A 411 27.68 0.59 21.90
N GLY A 412 26.84 0.18 20.93
CA GLY A 412 25.81 -0.82 21.18
C GLY A 412 26.37 -2.21 21.53
N GLN A 413 27.56 -2.57 21.07
CA GLN A 413 28.23 -3.81 21.46
C GLN A 413 28.84 -3.73 22.86
N GLU A 414 29.37 -2.58 23.25
CA GLU A 414 29.86 -2.30 24.60
C GLU A 414 28.71 -2.31 25.60
N ALA A 415 27.63 -1.57 25.32
CA ALA A 415 26.41 -1.56 26.13
C ALA A 415 25.84 -2.97 26.33
N ARG A 416 25.81 -3.80 25.28
CA ARG A 416 25.41 -5.21 25.36
C ARG A 416 26.34 -6.03 26.26
N THR A 417 27.65 -5.83 26.13
CA THR A 417 28.64 -6.55 26.92
C THR A 417 28.51 -6.20 28.40
N LEU A 418 28.35 -4.92 28.72
CA LEU A 418 28.09 -4.43 30.07
C LEU A 418 26.79 -4.99 30.65
N ALA A 419 25.70 -4.94 29.88
CA ALA A 419 24.39 -5.36 30.36
C ALA A 419 24.23 -6.89 30.50
N THR A 420 24.95 -7.68 29.70
CA THR A 420 24.90 -9.15 29.78
C THR A 420 26.00 -9.76 30.64
N GLY A 421 27.10 -9.04 30.87
CA GLY A 421 28.34 -9.61 31.42
C GLY A 421 29.06 -10.58 30.47
N ILE A 422 28.66 -10.66 29.19
CA ILE A 422 29.18 -11.65 28.23
C ILE A 422 30.13 -10.98 27.24
N SER A 423 31.39 -11.44 27.25
CA SER A 423 32.43 -10.94 26.34
C SER A 423 32.04 -11.09 24.87
N ARG A 424 32.60 -10.23 24.01
CA ARG A 424 32.32 -10.23 22.57
C ARG A 424 32.65 -11.55 21.89
N SER A 425 33.77 -12.18 22.27
CA SER A 425 34.17 -13.49 21.74
C SER A 425 33.15 -14.58 22.07
N LYS A 426 32.75 -14.68 23.35
CA LYS A 426 31.76 -15.65 23.81
C LYS A 426 30.40 -15.41 23.16
N TRP A 427 29.97 -14.14 23.06
CA TRP A 427 28.73 -13.80 22.37
C TRP A 427 28.74 -14.24 20.92
N ASN A 428 29.84 -14.01 20.19
CA ASN A 428 29.91 -14.37 18.78
C ASN A 428 29.73 -15.88 18.56
N ALA A 429 30.21 -16.72 19.49
CA ALA A 429 30.08 -18.17 19.45
C ALA A 429 28.64 -18.67 19.66
N PHE A 430 27.76 -17.88 20.28
CA PHE A 430 26.37 -18.29 20.50
C PHE A 430 25.56 -18.42 19.20
N THR A 431 24.64 -19.38 19.23
CA THR A 431 23.56 -19.51 18.26
C THR A 431 22.68 -18.26 18.28
N LYS A 432 21.90 -18.06 17.21
CA LYS A 432 20.96 -16.95 17.15
C LYS A 432 19.94 -16.99 18.28
N LYS A 433 19.48 -18.18 18.66
CA LYS A 433 18.47 -18.35 19.71
C LYS A 433 19.03 -17.90 21.07
N GLU A 434 20.22 -18.35 21.43
CA GLU A 434 20.88 -17.94 22.68
C GLU A 434 21.11 -16.42 22.73
N LYS A 435 21.55 -15.81 21.61
CA LYS A 435 21.68 -14.35 21.51
C LYS A 435 20.34 -13.64 21.72
N ASP A 436 19.29 -14.16 21.11
CA ASP A 436 17.93 -13.63 21.22
C ASP A 436 17.42 -13.74 22.67
N ASP A 437 17.61 -14.90 23.32
CA ASP A 437 17.16 -15.17 24.69
C ASP A 437 17.91 -14.27 25.70
N HIS A 438 19.24 -14.15 25.59
CA HIS A 438 20.00 -13.21 26.43
C HIS A 438 19.60 -11.75 26.21
N THR A 439 19.30 -11.37 24.97
CA THR A 439 18.82 -10.02 24.66
C THR A 439 17.48 -9.77 25.33
N ASP A 440 16.54 -10.71 25.26
CA ASP A 440 15.21 -10.57 25.84
C ASP A 440 15.28 -10.41 27.38
N VAL A 441 16.11 -11.19 28.07
CA VAL A 441 16.31 -11.06 29.54
C VAL A 441 16.83 -9.66 29.91
N VAL A 442 17.82 -9.14 29.18
CA VAL A 442 18.35 -7.79 29.47
C VAL A 442 17.31 -6.71 29.20
N ILE A 443 16.58 -6.81 28.08
CA ILE A 443 15.56 -5.82 27.74
C ILE A 443 14.41 -5.87 28.75
N GLU A 444 14.03 -7.06 29.25
CA GLU A 444 13.03 -7.19 30.32
C GLU A 444 13.42 -6.41 31.57
N GLY A 445 14.68 -6.52 32.01
CA GLY A 445 15.21 -5.73 33.13
C GLY A 445 15.20 -4.23 32.85
N LEU A 446 15.59 -3.81 31.64
CA LEU A 446 15.59 -2.39 31.25
C LEU A 446 14.18 -1.78 31.08
N LEU A 447 13.14 -2.63 30.96
CA LEU A 447 11.75 -2.18 30.89
C LEU A 447 11.10 -2.05 32.28
N GLN A 448 11.80 -2.39 33.37
CA GLN A 448 11.28 -2.17 34.72
C GLN A 448 11.04 -0.68 34.97
N GLY A 449 9.82 -0.32 35.34
CA GLY A 449 9.40 1.08 35.54
C GLY A 449 9.12 1.87 34.26
N HIS A 450 9.27 1.26 33.07
CA HIS A 450 8.92 1.90 31.79
C HIS A 450 7.40 2.04 31.66
N LEU A 451 6.92 3.22 31.27
CA LEU A 451 5.49 3.48 31.20
C LEU A 451 4.87 2.82 29.96
N ILE A 452 3.61 2.40 30.08
CA ILE A 452 2.86 1.85 28.95
C ILE A 452 2.84 2.87 27.81
N ASN A 453 3.11 2.37 26.60
CA ASN A 453 3.07 3.16 25.37
C ASN A 453 4.10 4.32 25.34
N GLU A 454 5.09 4.30 26.24
CA GLU A 454 6.23 5.19 26.17
C GLU A 454 7.21 4.72 25.06
N ALA A 455 7.99 5.65 24.52
CA ALA A 455 9.01 5.30 23.53
C ALA A 455 10.27 4.78 24.23
N PHE A 456 10.64 3.53 23.96
CA PHE A 456 11.85 2.88 24.46
C PHE A 456 13.03 3.13 23.51
N ALA A 457 14.17 3.60 24.04
CA ALA A 457 15.40 3.77 23.27
C ALA A 457 16.16 2.44 23.21
N TRP A 458 16.32 1.86 22.02
CA TRP A 458 16.96 0.57 21.85
C TRP A 458 18.48 0.69 22.04
N PRO A 459 19.09 -0.02 23.02
CA PRO A 459 20.49 0.17 23.38
C PRO A 459 21.47 -0.51 22.43
N PHE A 460 21.04 -1.54 21.68
CA PHE A 460 21.95 -2.35 20.84
C PHE A 460 21.87 -1.91 19.38
N HIS A 461 22.52 -0.78 19.06
CA HIS A 461 22.43 -0.16 17.74
C HIS A 461 22.88 -1.06 16.58
N THR A 462 22.28 -0.82 15.42
CA THR A 462 22.67 -1.48 14.16
C THR A 462 22.94 -0.43 13.09
N LYS A 463 23.82 -0.74 12.13
CA LYS A 463 24.16 0.19 11.04
C LYS A 463 22.93 0.67 10.25
N SER A 464 21.92 -0.20 10.10
CA SER A 464 20.70 0.11 9.35
C SER A 464 19.71 0.99 10.11
N GLU A 465 19.67 0.87 11.45
CA GLU A 465 18.68 1.52 12.32
C GLU A 465 19.40 2.10 13.55
N PRO A 466 20.17 3.19 13.39
CA PRO A 466 20.88 3.86 14.49
C PRO A 466 19.93 4.65 15.39
N HIS A 467 20.22 4.75 16.69
CA HIS A 467 19.35 5.43 17.67
C HIS A 467 17.87 5.01 17.60
N ARG A 468 17.62 3.73 17.33
CA ARG A 468 16.28 3.20 17.14
C ARG A 468 15.44 3.41 18.41
N ARG A 469 14.27 4.05 18.26
CA ARG A 469 13.25 4.21 19.30
C ARG A 469 12.02 3.40 18.93
N ILE A 470 11.48 2.67 19.89
CA ILE A 470 10.40 1.71 19.68
C ILE A 470 9.24 2.07 20.60
N ARG A 471 8.03 2.08 20.06
CA ARG A 471 6.81 2.33 20.83
C ARG A 471 5.75 1.29 20.49
N ILE A 472 5.32 0.51 21.47
CA ILE A 472 4.25 -0.47 21.30
C ILE A 472 2.92 0.23 21.53
N LEU A 473 2.18 0.54 20.46
CA LEU A 473 0.90 1.27 20.55
C LEU A 473 -0.23 0.45 21.17
N THR A 474 -0.08 -0.87 21.19
CA THR A 474 -1.03 -1.85 21.72
C THR A 474 -0.55 -2.47 23.03
N ASP A 475 0.35 -1.77 23.72
CA ASP A 475 0.85 -2.18 25.03
C ASP A 475 -0.29 -2.14 26.07
N ARG A 476 -0.14 -2.89 27.15
CA ARG A 476 -1.17 -3.05 28.18
C ARG A 476 -0.59 -3.69 29.42
N ASP A 477 -1.15 -3.38 30.58
CA ASP A 477 -0.69 -3.92 31.87
C ASP A 477 -0.68 -5.45 31.90
N SER A 478 -1.64 -6.09 31.22
CA SER A 478 -1.73 -7.56 31.13
C SER A 478 -0.65 -8.22 30.28
N MET A 479 0.17 -7.46 29.54
CA MET A 479 1.24 -8.02 28.72
C MET A 479 2.43 -8.45 29.58
N ALA A 480 2.76 -9.74 29.52
CA ALA A 480 3.90 -10.29 30.27
C ALA A 480 5.23 -9.56 29.92
N PRO A 481 6.11 -9.32 30.91
CA PRO A 481 7.36 -8.58 30.71
C PRO A 481 8.28 -9.19 29.63
N ASP A 482 8.46 -10.51 29.64
CA ASP A 482 9.23 -11.26 28.64
C ASP A 482 8.71 -11.02 27.22
N ARG A 483 7.38 -10.97 27.09
CA ARG A 483 6.71 -10.70 25.80
C ARG A 483 7.00 -9.27 25.34
N ARG A 484 6.93 -8.27 26.21
CA ARG A 484 7.26 -6.88 25.86
C ARG A 484 8.70 -6.78 25.37
N ALA A 485 9.63 -7.41 26.09
CA ALA A 485 11.05 -7.44 25.70
C ALA A 485 11.25 -8.08 24.31
N ARG A 486 10.60 -9.21 24.07
CA ARG A 486 10.60 -9.86 22.75
C ARG A 486 10.01 -8.98 21.65
N LEU A 487 8.92 -8.26 21.91
CA LEU A 487 8.35 -7.31 20.94
C LEU A 487 9.32 -6.17 20.62
N MET A 488 10.02 -5.62 21.63
CA MET A 488 11.07 -4.61 21.43
C MET A 488 12.20 -5.15 20.53
N ARG A 489 12.72 -6.35 20.81
CA ARG A 489 13.77 -6.97 19.98
C ARG A 489 13.29 -7.21 18.54
N LEU A 490 12.03 -7.60 18.37
CA LEU A 490 11.43 -7.89 17.07
C LEU A 490 11.04 -6.62 16.28
N ALA A 491 11.07 -5.42 16.87
CA ALA A 491 10.67 -4.19 16.19
C ALA A 491 11.77 -3.66 15.25
N THR A 492 11.70 -4.05 13.97
CA THR A 492 12.63 -3.61 12.91
C THR A 492 11.93 -3.49 11.56
N LEU A 493 12.33 -2.49 10.76
CA LEU A 493 11.86 -2.26 9.39
C LEU A 493 12.79 -2.85 8.32
N ARG A 494 13.90 -3.47 8.73
CA ARG A 494 14.92 -4.06 7.85
C ARG A 494 14.39 -4.84 6.66
N SER A 495 13.32 -5.62 6.80
CA SER A 495 12.78 -6.41 5.69
C SER A 495 12.18 -5.58 4.57
N VAL A 496 11.48 -4.49 4.90
CA VAL A 496 10.92 -3.57 3.90
C VAL A 496 12.01 -2.64 3.36
N ASP A 497 12.93 -2.16 4.22
CA ASP A 497 14.09 -1.37 3.81
C ASP A 497 14.99 -2.11 2.82
N ALA A 498 15.25 -3.40 3.06
CA ALA A 498 16.03 -4.23 2.15
C ALA A 498 15.36 -4.36 0.77
N TYR A 499 14.02 -4.41 0.73
CA TYR A 499 13.28 -4.40 -0.53
C TYR A 499 13.31 -3.04 -1.21
N PHE A 500 13.16 -1.94 -0.47
CA PHE A 500 13.30 -0.59 -1.02
C PHE A 500 14.69 -0.34 -1.58
N HIS A 501 15.75 -0.80 -0.90
CA HIS A 501 17.11 -0.74 -1.43
C HIS A 501 17.24 -1.47 -2.77
N LYS A 502 16.66 -2.68 -2.87
CA LYS A 502 16.64 -3.47 -4.10
C LYS A 502 15.87 -2.78 -5.24
N VAL A 503 14.71 -2.20 -4.93
CA VAL A 503 13.93 -1.40 -5.89
C VAL A 503 14.78 -0.23 -6.42
N ARG A 504 15.43 0.53 -5.54
CA ARG A 504 16.27 1.68 -5.90
C ARG A 504 17.53 1.28 -6.69
N SER A 505 18.13 0.13 -6.38
CA SER A 505 19.34 -0.34 -7.06
C SER A 505 19.05 -0.94 -8.43
N ASN A 506 17.90 -1.58 -8.59
CA ASN A 506 17.58 -2.35 -9.79
C ASN A 506 16.62 -1.63 -10.73
N ILE A 507 15.87 -0.63 -10.28
CA ILE A 507 14.92 0.11 -11.12
C ILE A 507 15.41 1.54 -11.24
N ARG A 508 15.87 1.90 -12.44
CA ARG A 508 16.56 3.17 -12.68
C ARG A 508 15.72 4.40 -12.33
N PHE A 509 14.43 4.41 -12.66
CA PHE A 509 13.55 5.54 -12.31
C PHE A 509 13.25 5.63 -10.80
N ALA A 510 13.48 4.55 -10.05
CA ALA A 510 13.29 4.53 -8.60
C ALA A 510 14.57 4.92 -7.84
N ALA A 511 15.68 5.15 -8.54
CA ALA A 511 16.90 5.64 -7.92
C ALA A 511 16.69 7.03 -7.31
N ARG A 512 17.36 7.29 -6.18
CA ARG A 512 17.35 8.62 -5.58
C ARG A 512 18.10 9.60 -6.50
N PRO A 513 17.60 10.83 -6.69
CA PRO A 513 18.31 11.82 -7.48
C PRO A 513 19.67 12.11 -6.84
N ALA A 514 20.70 12.23 -7.66
CA ALA A 514 22.00 12.69 -7.19
C ALA A 514 21.89 14.18 -6.84
N HIS A 515 22.18 14.56 -5.60
CA HIS A 515 22.30 15.96 -5.23
C HIS A 515 23.56 16.55 -5.87
N THR A 516 23.42 17.29 -6.96
CA THR A 516 24.51 18.11 -7.50
C THR A 516 24.40 19.54 -6.96
N PRO A 517 25.51 20.16 -6.52
CA PRO A 517 25.53 21.55 -6.04
C PRO A 517 24.99 22.56 -7.07
N SER A 518 25.13 22.26 -8.36
CA SER A 518 24.61 23.07 -9.47
C SER A 518 23.10 22.98 -9.68
N GLY A 519 22.41 22.04 -9.02
CA GLY A 519 21.00 21.76 -9.24
C GLY A 519 20.03 22.71 -8.52
N ASN A 520 20.44 23.46 -7.49
CA ASN A 520 19.53 24.33 -6.70
C ASN A 520 18.22 23.63 -6.26
N GLY A 521 18.26 22.32 -5.96
CA GLY A 521 17.07 21.51 -5.64
C GLY A 521 16.18 21.14 -6.83
N ARG A 522 16.52 21.59 -8.05
CA ARG A 522 15.86 21.20 -9.31
C ARG A 522 16.30 19.80 -9.68
N THR A 523 15.33 18.91 -9.83
CA THR A 523 15.59 17.46 -9.85
C THR A 523 15.07 16.76 -11.09
N TRP A 524 14.67 17.47 -12.16
CA TRP A 524 14.30 16.82 -13.43
C TRP A 524 15.36 15.79 -13.81
N ASP A 525 14.98 14.51 -13.80
CA ASP A 525 15.88 13.39 -14.07
C ASP A 525 15.45 12.75 -15.38
N ARG A 526 16.37 12.66 -16.33
CA ARG A 526 16.16 12.03 -17.65
C ARG A 526 15.70 10.58 -17.57
N HIS A 527 15.81 9.93 -16.41
CA HIS A 527 15.45 8.53 -16.19
C HIS A 527 14.08 8.34 -15.54
N TYR A 528 13.44 9.41 -15.07
CA TYR A 528 12.07 9.29 -14.53
C TYR A 528 11.05 9.09 -15.65
N LEU A 529 10.01 8.32 -15.32
CA LEU A 529 8.95 8.01 -16.25
C LEU A 529 7.98 9.19 -16.37
N TYR A 530 7.42 9.34 -17.57
CA TYR A 530 6.33 10.28 -17.86
C TYR A 530 4.95 9.62 -17.75
N ASN A 531 4.87 8.30 -18.00
CA ASN A 531 3.61 7.56 -17.93
C ASN A 531 3.44 6.91 -16.53
N PRO A 532 2.44 7.35 -15.73
CA PRO A 532 2.14 6.76 -14.42
C PRO A 532 1.77 5.27 -14.50
N GLU A 533 1.12 4.84 -15.58
CA GLU A 533 0.71 3.45 -15.79
C GLU A 533 1.94 2.51 -15.92
N THR A 534 2.95 2.94 -16.68
CA THR A 534 4.19 2.18 -16.84
C THR A 534 4.92 2.00 -15.51
N MET A 535 4.92 3.03 -14.66
CA MET A 535 5.50 2.95 -13.32
C MET A 535 4.80 1.88 -12.47
N ALA A 536 3.46 1.90 -12.44
CA ALA A 536 2.67 0.92 -11.71
C ALA A 536 2.94 -0.52 -12.19
N LYS A 537 3.04 -0.70 -13.51
CA LYS A 537 3.35 -2.01 -14.11
C LYS A 537 4.74 -2.50 -13.72
N ILE A 538 5.78 -1.68 -13.88
CA ILE A 538 7.16 -2.09 -13.58
C ILE A 538 7.36 -2.41 -12.09
N ILE A 539 6.78 -1.62 -11.19
CA ILE A 539 6.86 -1.87 -9.75
C ILE A 539 6.22 -3.22 -9.39
N GLU A 540 5.05 -3.52 -9.95
CA GLU A 540 4.36 -4.79 -9.71
C GLU A 540 5.11 -6.00 -10.31
N ILE A 541 5.65 -5.84 -11.52
CA ILE A 541 6.53 -6.85 -12.14
C ILE A 541 7.76 -7.09 -11.25
N TYR A 542 8.35 -6.03 -10.70
CA TYR A 542 9.50 -6.17 -9.81
C TYR A 542 9.14 -6.87 -8.49
N ARG A 543 8.00 -6.53 -7.87
CA ARG A 543 7.46 -7.25 -6.70
C ARG A 543 7.36 -8.74 -6.98
N PHE A 544 6.74 -9.10 -8.11
CA PHE A 544 6.55 -10.50 -8.49
C PHE A 544 7.88 -11.22 -8.73
N THR A 545 8.79 -10.62 -9.50
CA THR A 545 10.12 -11.22 -9.76
C THR A 545 10.92 -11.39 -8.47
N HIS A 546 10.89 -10.44 -7.54
CA HIS A 546 11.52 -10.58 -6.22
C HIS A 546 10.91 -11.73 -5.41
N ASN A 547 9.56 -11.84 -5.39
CA ASN A 547 8.86 -12.87 -4.60
C ASN A 547 9.04 -14.29 -5.16
N TRP A 548 8.92 -14.48 -6.49
CA TRP A 548 8.73 -15.80 -7.10
C TRP A 548 9.92 -16.31 -7.92
N MET A 549 10.68 -15.42 -8.56
CA MET A 549 11.73 -15.81 -9.51
C MET A 549 13.13 -15.67 -8.89
N GLY A 550 13.41 -14.49 -8.31
CA GLY A 550 14.72 -14.11 -7.79
C GLY A 550 15.80 -14.01 -8.88
N SER A 551 16.99 -13.58 -8.51
CA SER A 551 18.16 -13.58 -9.42
C SER A 551 18.74 -14.99 -9.59
N SER A 552 19.71 -15.12 -10.51
CA SER A 552 20.50 -16.36 -10.69
C SER A 552 21.13 -16.84 -9.37
N LYS A 553 21.67 -15.91 -8.57
CA LYS A 553 22.31 -16.18 -7.27
C LYS A 553 21.33 -16.52 -6.14
N THR A 554 20.03 -16.26 -6.32
CA THR A 554 19.04 -16.53 -5.27
C THR A 554 18.94 -18.04 -5.06
N LYS A 555 19.13 -18.58 -3.85
CA LYS A 555 18.93 -20.03 -3.62
C LYS A 555 17.47 -20.36 -3.31
N LYS A 556 16.88 -19.63 -2.37
CA LYS A 556 15.46 -19.72 -1.98
C LYS A 556 14.80 -18.36 -2.13
N THR A 557 13.72 -18.29 -2.92
CA THR A 557 12.94 -17.05 -3.08
C THR A 557 12.09 -16.80 -1.82
N PRO A 558 11.62 -15.55 -1.63
CA PRO A 558 10.69 -15.26 -0.55
C PRO A 558 9.43 -16.14 -0.57
N ALA A 559 8.87 -16.46 -1.75
CA ALA A 559 7.72 -17.36 -1.88
C ALA A 559 8.04 -18.77 -1.39
N MET A 560 9.24 -19.29 -1.68
CA MET A 560 9.70 -20.59 -1.16
C MET A 560 9.85 -20.57 0.36
N LYS A 561 10.46 -19.51 0.91
CA LYS A 561 10.65 -19.36 2.36
C LYS A 561 9.32 -19.22 3.10
N LEU A 562 8.31 -18.64 2.46
CA LEU A 562 6.95 -18.49 3.01
C LEU A 562 6.11 -19.78 2.89
N GLY A 563 6.56 -20.77 2.11
CA GLY A 563 5.82 -22.01 1.89
C GLY A 563 4.80 -21.96 0.74
N LEU A 564 4.79 -20.89 -0.06
CA LEU A 564 3.90 -20.76 -1.23
C LEU A 564 4.42 -21.47 -2.48
N ALA A 565 5.71 -21.82 -2.51
CA ALA A 565 6.36 -22.41 -3.67
C ALA A 565 7.35 -23.51 -3.26
N ARG A 566 7.36 -24.62 -4.02
CA ARG A 566 8.37 -25.68 -3.85
C ARG A 566 9.71 -25.32 -4.50
N GLY A 567 9.68 -24.47 -5.53
CA GLY A 567 10.85 -24.02 -6.28
C GLY A 567 10.66 -22.62 -6.85
N LYS A 568 11.71 -22.08 -7.46
CA LYS A 568 11.63 -20.82 -8.20
C LYS A 568 10.72 -20.97 -9.41
N MET A 569 9.91 -19.96 -9.68
CA MET A 569 9.24 -19.86 -10.97
C MET A 569 10.28 -19.58 -12.06
N ARG A 570 10.30 -20.43 -13.09
CA ARG A 570 11.19 -20.26 -14.24
C ARG A 570 10.52 -19.36 -15.29
N PRO A 571 11.29 -18.63 -16.13
CA PRO A 571 10.70 -17.81 -17.19
C PRO A 571 9.76 -18.60 -18.12
N ASN A 572 10.08 -19.86 -18.45
CA ASN A 572 9.21 -20.69 -19.29
C ASN A 572 7.84 -20.92 -18.63
N GLU A 573 7.82 -21.32 -17.35
CA GLU A 573 6.58 -21.48 -16.56
C GLU A 573 5.79 -20.15 -16.45
N PHE A 574 6.48 -19.02 -16.38
CA PHE A 574 5.84 -17.70 -16.29
C PHE A 574 5.12 -17.32 -17.60
N PHE A 575 5.70 -17.65 -18.75
CA PHE A 575 5.21 -17.27 -20.09
C PHE A 575 4.31 -18.31 -20.77
N GLU A 576 4.28 -19.55 -20.27
CA GLU A 576 3.30 -20.59 -20.61
C GLU A 576 1.91 -20.26 -20.05
#